data_AF-A0A2N0HGI7-F1
#
_entry.id   AF-A0A2N0HGI7-F1
#
_cell.length_a   1.000
_cell.length_b   1.000
_cell.length_c   1.000
_cell.angle_alpha   90.00
_cell.angle_beta   90.00
_cell.angle_gamma   90.00
#
_symmetry.space_group_name_H-M   'P 1'
#
loop_
_entity.id
_entity.type
_entity.pdbx_description
1 polymer ?
#
loop_
_entity_poly.entity_id
_entity_poly.type
_entity_poly.pdbx_seq_one_letter_code
_entity_poly.pdbx_strand_id
1 'polypeptide(L)'
;MRKQIKIEELTNSISIVIKKLYKERGNAILSENNEYYSEIGKNLGLERYTSSDHNVTCSKLFAICDFLEISLSDFFKLVEEENAELKFNKNTKGQLVKKSYNKE
;
A
#
# COMPACT_ATOMS: atom_id res chain seq x y z
N MET A 1 -15.35 -2.59 19.04
CA MET A 1 -14.70 -3.03 17.79
C MET A 1 -13.29 -3.50 18.09
N ARG A 2 -12.92 -4.74 17.73
CA ARG A 2 -11.50 -5.16 17.83
C ARG A 2 -10.70 -4.29 16.85
N LYS A 3 -9.60 -3.67 17.31
CA LYS A 3 -8.70 -2.90 16.44
C LYS A 3 -8.19 -3.82 15.34
N GLN A 4 -8.18 -3.32 14.09
CA GLN A 4 -7.55 -4.03 12.98
C GLN A 4 -6.05 -4.15 13.26
N ILE A 5 -5.46 -5.30 12.95
CA ILE A 5 -4.00 -5.47 13.03
C ILE A 5 -3.34 -4.44 12.12
N LYS A 6 -2.36 -3.71 12.65
CA LYS A 6 -1.54 -2.78 11.88
C LYS A 6 -0.09 -3.24 11.93
N ILE A 7 0.42 -3.69 10.79
CA ILE A 7 1.85 -4.01 10.61
C ILE A 7 2.47 -2.77 9.99
N GLU A 8 3.19 -1.98 10.79
CA GLU A 8 3.74 -0.69 10.37
C GLU A 8 4.69 -0.83 9.19
N GLU A 9 5.50 -1.89 9.21
CA GLU A 9 6.43 -2.25 8.14
C GLU A 9 5.68 -2.39 6.81
N LEU A 10 4.55 -3.09 6.81
CA LEU A 10 3.73 -3.29 5.61
C LEU A 10 3.09 -1.98 5.15
N THR A 11 2.47 -1.23 6.07
CA THR A 11 1.81 0.04 5.70
C THR A 11 2.80 1.10 5.21
N ASN A 12 4.00 1.15 5.80
CA ASN A 12 5.08 2.04 5.36
C ASN A 12 5.55 1.65 3.96
N SER A 13 5.87 0.37 3.72
CA SER A 13 6.36 -0.09 2.42
C SER A 13 5.33 0.12 1.31
N ILE A 14 4.05 -0.17 1.57
CA ILE A 14 2.96 0.13 0.62
C ILE A 14 2.95 1.62 0.27
N SER A 15 3.02 2.50 1.28
CA SER A 15 3.02 3.96 1.05
C SER A 15 4.22 4.41 0.21
N ILE A 16 5.41 3.86 0.47
CA ILE A 16 6.63 4.18 -0.26
C ILE A 16 6.54 3.71 -1.72
N VAL A 17 6.12 2.46 -1.96
CA VAL A 17 5.97 1.91 -3.32
C VAL A 17 4.97 2.73 -4.13
N ILE A 18 3.82 3.07 -3.54
CA ILE A 18 2.83 3.94 -4.16
C ILE A 18 3.49 5.27 -4.58
N LYS A 19 4.18 5.96 -3.66
CA LYS A 19 4.88 7.23 -3.96
C LYS A 19 5.93 7.09 -5.08
N LYS A 20 6.69 5.99 -5.09
CA LYS A 20 7.71 5.73 -6.11
C LYS A 20 7.08 5.57 -7.49
N LEU A 21 6.07 4.71 -7.62
CA LEU A 21 5.35 4.48 -8.87
C LEU A 21 4.71 5.77 -9.41
N TYR A 22 4.17 6.62 -8.53
CA TYR A 22 3.68 7.94 -8.92
C TYR A 22 4.78 8.88 -9.43
N LYS A 23 5.92 8.95 -8.73
CA LYS A 23 7.03 9.80 -9.14
C LYS A 23 7.59 9.37 -10.50
N GLU A 24 7.63 8.07 -10.77
CA GLU A 24 8.09 7.52 -12.05
C GLU A 24 7.15 7.85 -13.21
N ARG A 25 5.84 7.96 -12.97
CA ARG A 25 4.87 8.41 -13.98
C ARG A 25 4.95 9.89 -14.34
N GLY A 26 5.61 10.72 -13.53
CA GLY A 26 5.94 12.11 -13.88
C GLY A 26 4.78 13.13 -13.88
N ASN A 27 3.55 12.71 -13.57
CA ASN A 27 2.36 13.56 -13.58
C ASN A 27 1.95 14.04 -12.16
N ALA A 28 1.22 15.15 -12.09
CA ALA A 28 0.73 15.69 -10.83
C ALA A 28 -0.40 14.82 -10.25
N ILE A 29 -0.21 14.31 -9.03
CA ILE A 29 -1.11 13.39 -8.30
C ILE A 29 -2.60 13.82 -8.33
N LEU A 30 -2.87 15.12 -8.36
CA LEU A 30 -4.22 15.68 -8.33
C LEU A 30 -4.97 15.56 -9.67
N SER A 31 -4.29 15.69 -10.82
CA SER A 31 -4.98 15.65 -12.11
C SER A 31 -5.40 14.23 -12.48
N GLU A 32 -4.51 13.25 -12.34
CA GLU A 32 -4.83 11.86 -12.70
C GLU A 32 -5.85 11.22 -11.75
N ASN A 33 -5.81 11.56 -10.45
CA ASN A 33 -6.81 11.08 -9.48
C ASN A 33 -8.20 11.67 -9.79
N ASN A 34 -8.26 12.92 -10.29
CA ASN A 34 -9.51 13.53 -10.73
C ASN A 34 -10.02 12.91 -12.04
N GLU A 35 -9.14 12.55 -12.97
CA GLU A 35 -9.50 11.86 -14.22
C GLU A 35 -10.02 10.44 -13.93
N TYR A 36 -9.31 9.65 -13.13
CA TYR A 36 -9.78 8.33 -12.71
C TYR A 36 -11.08 8.41 -11.89
N TYR A 37 -11.23 9.44 -11.05
CA TYR A 37 -12.50 9.71 -10.37
C TYR A 37 -13.63 9.99 -11.35
N SER A 38 -13.36 10.80 -12.38
CA SER A 38 -14.32 11.14 -13.42
C SER A 38 -14.74 9.93 -14.26
N GLU A 39 -13.85 8.96 -14.46
CA GLU A 39 -14.10 7.75 -15.25
C GLU A 39 -14.81 6.65 -14.45
N ILE A 40 -14.38 6.40 -13.21
CA ILE A 40 -14.82 5.24 -12.40
C ILE A 40 -15.80 5.64 -11.27
N GLY A 41 -15.93 6.93 -10.98
CA GLY A 41 -16.85 7.48 -9.97
C GLY A 41 -16.41 7.24 -8.51
N LYS A 42 -15.16 6.82 -8.26
CA LYS A 42 -14.64 6.55 -6.91
C LYS A 42 -13.26 7.16 -6.68
N ASN A 43 -13.15 8.01 -5.66
CA ASN A 43 -11.91 8.72 -5.38
C ASN A 43 -10.90 7.73 -4.78
N LEU A 44 -9.70 7.63 -5.33
CA LEU A 44 -8.66 6.73 -4.83
C LEU A 44 -8.08 7.19 -3.48
N GLY A 45 -8.42 8.39 -3.01
CA GLY A 45 -8.02 8.91 -1.69
C GLY A 45 -6.52 8.78 -1.46
N LEU A 46 -5.73 8.95 -2.52
CA LEU A 46 -4.30 8.64 -2.58
C LEU A 46 -3.53 9.43 -1.55
N GLU A 47 -3.98 10.65 -1.24
CA GLU A 47 -3.44 11.48 -0.17
C GLU A 47 -3.37 10.73 1.17
N ARG A 48 -4.34 9.86 1.47
CA ARG A 48 -4.40 9.09 2.72
C ARG A 48 -3.48 7.88 2.75
N TYR A 49 -3.01 7.43 1.60
CA TYR A 49 -2.10 6.29 1.48
C TYR A 49 -0.66 6.74 1.19
N THR A 50 -0.46 8.04 0.96
CA THR A 50 0.86 8.67 1.07
C THR A 50 1.29 8.92 2.53
N SER A 51 0.38 8.75 3.50
CA SER A 51 0.73 8.57 4.91
C SER A 51 0.55 7.10 5.29
N SER A 52 1.42 6.58 6.15
CA SER A 52 1.34 5.19 6.65
C SER A 52 0.40 5.05 7.85
N ASP A 53 -0.44 6.06 8.07
CA ASP A 53 -1.34 6.14 9.23
C ASP A 53 -2.52 5.17 9.13
N HIS A 54 -2.93 4.84 7.90
CA HIS A 54 -4.11 4.02 7.63
C HIS A 54 -3.76 2.69 6.96
N ASN A 55 -4.43 1.61 7.41
CA ASN A 55 -4.44 0.36 6.65
C ASN A 55 -5.14 0.59 5.31
N VAL A 56 -4.57 0.03 4.24
CA VAL A 56 -5.24 -0.04 2.93
C VAL A 56 -6.08 -1.31 2.88
N THR A 57 -7.30 -1.22 2.35
CA THR A 57 -8.12 -2.42 2.11
C THR A 57 -7.70 -3.09 0.81
N CYS A 58 -7.91 -4.41 0.67
CA CYS A 58 -7.55 -5.12 -0.56
C CYS A 58 -8.26 -4.54 -1.80
N SER A 59 -9.54 -4.21 -1.69
CA SER A 59 -10.30 -3.60 -2.80
C SER A 59 -9.74 -2.25 -3.21
N LYS A 60 -9.24 -1.47 -2.25
CA LYS A 60 -8.62 -0.18 -2.52
C LYS A 60 -7.25 -0.34 -3.16
N LEU A 61 -6.45 -1.25 -2.65
CA LEU A 61 -5.15 -1.56 -3.21
C LEU A 61 -5.27 -2.07 -4.65
N PHE A 62 -6.27 -2.90 -4.92
CA PHE A 62 -6.57 -3.34 -6.28
C PHE A 62 -6.87 -2.17 -7.21
N ALA A 63 -7.76 -1.25 -6.81
CA ALA A 63 -8.08 -0.06 -7.61
C ALA A 63 -6.86 0.85 -7.85
N ILE A 64 -5.94 0.94 -6.88
CA ILE A 64 -4.68 1.68 -7.04
C ILE A 64 -3.76 0.97 -8.05
N CYS A 65 -3.66 -0.36 -7.97
CA CYS A 65 -2.85 -1.14 -8.90
C CYS A 65 -3.39 -1.05 -10.34
N ASP A 66 -4.70 -1.14 -10.50
CA ASP A 66 -5.40 -0.97 -11.78
C ASP A 66 -5.11 0.40 -12.40
N PHE A 67 -5.27 1.46 -11.62
CA PHE A 67 -4.94 2.83 -12.03
C PHE A 67 -3.45 3.01 -12.40
N LEU A 68 -2.53 2.40 -11.64
CA LEU A 68 -1.09 2.44 -11.90
C LEU A 68 -0.66 1.46 -13.00
N GLU A 69 -1.61 0.72 -13.60
CA GLU A 69 -1.39 -0.29 -14.64
C GLU A 69 -0.35 -1.36 -14.23
N ILE A 70 -0.37 -1.75 -12.96
CA ILE A 70 0.51 -2.79 -12.39
C ILE A 70 -0.32 -3.94 -11.84
N SER A 71 0.13 -5.18 -12.04
CA SER A 71 -0.53 -6.32 -11.42
C SER A 71 -0.40 -6.28 -9.90
N LEU A 72 -1.42 -6.73 -9.17
CA LEU A 72 -1.36 -6.79 -7.70
C LEU A 72 -0.17 -7.64 -7.21
N SER A 73 0.17 -8.70 -7.94
CA SER A 73 1.34 -9.53 -7.63
C SER A 73 2.66 -8.78 -7.80
N ASP A 74 2.83 -7.99 -8.87
CA ASP A 74 4.06 -7.24 -9.09
C ASP A 74 4.18 -6.09 -8.10
N PHE A 75 3.07 -5.45 -7.76
CA PHE A 75 3.04 -4.47 -6.68
C PHE A 75 3.57 -5.06 -5.36
N PHE A 76 3.13 -6.26 -4.96
CA PHE A 76 3.65 -6.88 -3.74
C PHE A 76 5.11 -7.32 -3.83
N LYS A 77 5.63 -7.67 -5.02
CA LYS A 77 7.08 -7.87 -5.18
C LYS A 77 7.87 -6.59 -4.87
N LEU A 78 7.41 -5.44 -5.38
CA LEU A 78 8.03 -4.15 -5.08
C LEU A 78 7.96 -3.82 -3.58
N VAL A 79 6.86 -4.17 -2.90
CA VAL A 79 6.72 -3.99 -1.45
C VAL A 79 7.72 -4.86 -0.67
N GLU A 80 7.93 -6.11 -1.10
CA GLU A 80 8.94 -7.01 -0.50
C GLU A 80 10.38 -6.56 -0.80
N GLU A 81 10.62 -5.94 -1.96
CA GLU A 81 11.91 -5.34 -2.30
C GLU A 81 12.19 -4.09 -1.45
N GLU A 82 11.17 -3.29 -1.17
CA GLU A 82 11.28 -2.12 -0.28
C GLU A 82 11.60 -2.52 1.16
N ASN A 83 11.02 -3.64 1.64
CA ASN A 83 11.31 -4.15 2.97
C ASN A 83 11.39 -5.68 2.97
N ALA A 84 12.63 -6.18 3.00
CA ALA A 84 12.94 -7.60 2.99
C ALA A 84 12.38 -8.38 4.21
N GLU A 85 12.02 -7.72 5.31
CA GLU A 85 11.35 -8.37 6.45
C GLU A 85 9.93 -8.84 6.13
N LEU A 86 9.30 -8.23 5.12
CA LEU A 86 7.97 -8.62 4.64
C LEU A 86 8.02 -9.90 3.79
N LYS A 87 9.18 -10.20 3.20
CA LYS A 87 9.38 -11.42 2.42
C LYS A 87 9.37 -12.63 3.36
N PHE A 88 8.61 -13.66 2.99
CA PHE A 88 8.47 -14.84 3.83
C PHE A 88 9.83 -15.51 4.10
N ASN A 89 10.15 -15.68 5.39
CA ASN A 89 11.30 -16.45 5.87
C ASN A 89 10.88 -17.32 7.06
N LYS A 90 11.25 -18.61 7.04
CA LYS A 90 10.92 -19.58 8.10
C LYS A 90 11.41 -19.13 9.48
N ASN A 91 12.57 -18.45 9.53
CA ASN A 91 13.20 -18.01 10.78
C ASN A 91 12.47 -16.82 11.41
N THR A 92 11.78 -16.00 10.61
CA THR A 92 11.07 -14.81 11.06
C THR A 92 9.55 -14.96 11.04
N LYS A 93 9.05 -16.19 10.79
CA LYS A 93 7.62 -16.48 10.64
C LYS A 93 6.80 -15.93 11.81
N GLY A 94 5.89 -15.01 11.48
CA GLY A 94 4.95 -14.42 12.44
C GLY A 94 5.57 -13.42 13.42
N GLN A 95 6.84 -13.05 13.30
CA GLN A 95 7.48 -12.06 14.17
C GLN A 95 6.77 -10.69 14.07
N LEU A 96 6.57 -10.18 12.85
CA LEU A 96 5.87 -8.91 12.62
C LEU A 96 4.41 -8.94 13.10
N VAL A 97 3.73 -10.07 12.87
CA VAL A 97 2.35 -10.27 13.36
C VAL A 97 2.31 -10.22 14.89
N LYS A 98 3.17 -10.98 15.57
CA LYS A 98 3.26 -10.96 17.04
C LYS A 98 3.63 -9.57 17.57
N LYS A 99 4.59 -8.90 16.94
CA LYS A 99 4.98 -7.52 17.25
C LYS A 99 3.78 -6.58 17.19
N SER A 100 2.95 -6.69 16.15
CA SER A 100 1.75 -5.85 16.01
C SER A 100 0.66 -6.10 17.05
N TYR A 101 0.58 -7.31 17.61
CA TYR A 101 -0.35 -7.63 18.71
C TYR A 101 0.18 -7.26 20.10
N ASN A 102 1.51 -7.25 20.29
CA ASN A 102 2.14 -7.00 21.58
C ASN A 102 2.47 -5.51 21.82
N LYS A 103 2.15 -4.62 20.87
CA LYS A 103 2.15 -3.17 21.09
C LYS A 103 0.86 -2.77 21.85
N GLU A 104 0.77 -3.17 23.11
CA GLU A 104 -0.16 -2.60 24.10
C GLU A 104 0.59 -1.65 25.04
#